data_AF-A0AAE9YB20-F1
#
_entry.id   AF-A0AAE9YB20-F1
#
_cell.length_a   1.000
_cell.length_b   1.000
_cell.length_c   1.000
_cell.angle_alpha   90.00
_cell.angle_beta   90.00
_cell.angle_gamma   90.00
#
_symmetry.space_group_name_H-M   'P 1'
#
loop_
_entity.id
_entity.type
_entity.pdbx_description
1 polymer ?
#
loop_
_entity_poly.entity_id
_entity_poly.type
_entity_poly.pdbx_seq_one_letter_code
_entity_poly.pdbx_strand_id
1 'polypeptide(L)'
;MPRSPRTRSRRARRARAARIEALAAGREVAVPCRARRTTPRGWGAWVDGTLRLPGDHDGGEAAFLVDDPSDVALVTRQGEAPVALEPPLEVEVRPVRYKAESFYGGDAGILVVTTARRTLEVALHGDEVEPVARRLADRG
;
A
#
# COMPACT_ATOMS: atom_id res chain seq x y z
N MET A 1 0.02 -16.78 -27.65
CA MET A 1 1.49 -16.67 -27.48
C MET A 1 1.80 -16.14 -26.08
N PRO A 2 2.18 -16.98 -25.09
CA PRO A 2 2.54 -16.49 -23.76
C PRO A 2 3.85 -15.69 -23.83
N ARG A 3 3.82 -14.43 -23.40
CA ARG A 3 4.98 -13.52 -23.40
C ARG A 3 6.12 -14.07 -22.52
N SER A 4 7.34 -14.10 -23.08
CA SER A 4 8.56 -14.59 -22.42
C SER A 4 8.79 -13.98 -21.04
N PRO A 5 9.25 -14.76 -20.03
CA PRO A 5 9.51 -14.29 -18.66
C PRO A 5 10.38 -13.02 -18.57
N ARG A 6 11.36 -12.88 -19.48
CA ARG A 6 12.28 -11.73 -19.53
C ARG A 6 11.58 -10.42 -19.94
N THR A 7 10.50 -10.50 -20.70
CA THR A 7 9.71 -9.32 -21.10
C THR A 7 8.79 -8.86 -19.97
N ARG A 8 8.29 -9.80 -19.16
CA ARG A 8 7.44 -9.49 -17.99
C ARG A 8 8.23 -8.74 -16.92
N SER A 9 9.45 -9.19 -16.60
CA SER A 9 10.30 -8.53 -15.59
C SER A 9 10.73 -7.11 -16.00
N ARG A 10 11.08 -6.91 -17.28
CA ARG A 10 11.43 -5.59 -17.81
C ARG A 10 10.25 -4.60 -17.74
N ARG A 11 9.03 -5.07 -18.06
CA ARG A 11 7.81 -4.26 -17.96
C ARG A 11 7.49 -3.90 -16.51
N ALA A 12 7.59 -4.85 -15.59
CA ALA A 12 7.38 -4.61 -14.16
C ALA A 12 8.37 -3.57 -13.60
N ARG A 13 9.66 -3.69 -13.96
CA ARG A 13 10.69 -2.72 -13.58
C ARG A 13 10.41 -1.32 -14.12
N ARG A 14 10.01 -1.21 -15.39
CA ARG A 14 9.65 0.09 -16.00
C ARG A 14 8.42 0.71 -15.35
N ALA A 15 7.39 -0.10 -15.08
CA ALA A 15 6.19 0.36 -14.39
C ALA A 15 6.53 0.88 -12.98
N ARG A 16 7.41 0.19 -12.26
CA ARG A 16 7.90 0.64 -10.95
C ARG A 16 8.67 1.96 -11.04
N ALA A 17 9.61 2.07 -11.98
CA ALA A 17 10.37 3.31 -12.18
C ALA A 17 9.44 4.51 -12.48
N ALA A 18 8.42 4.30 -13.32
CA ALA A 18 7.41 5.34 -13.61
C ALA A 18 6.58 5.72 -12.37
N ARG A 19 6.28 4.75 -11.48
CA ARG A 19 5.60 5.05 -10.21
C ARG A 19 6.48 5.83 -9.25
N ILE A 20 7.76 5.48 -9.13
CA ILE A 20 8.72 6.23 -8.30
C ILE A 20 8.82 7.68 -8.79
N GLU A 21 8.89 7.87 -10.12
CA GLU A 21 8.88 9.20 -10.71
C GLU A 21 7.57 9.95 -10.46
N ALA A 22 6.42 9.27 -10.54
CA ALA A 22 5.12 9.86 -10.23
C ALA A 22 4.98 10.25 -8.75
N LEU A 23 5.46 9.40 -7.84
CA LEU A 23 5.53 9.67 -6.40
C LEU A 23 6.39 10.90 -6.11
N ALA A 24 7.58 11.00 -6.71
CA ALA A 24 8.48 12.13 -6.55
C ALA A 24 7.89 13.44 -7.13
N ALA A 25 7.11 13.34 -8.21
CA ALA A 25 6.45 14.47 -8.85
C ALA A 25 5.12 14.87 -8.19
N GLY A 26 4.70 14.21 -7.11
CA GLY A 26 3.44 14.52 -6.43
C GLY A 26 2.19 14.21 -7.27
N ARG A 27 2.31 13.35 -8.29
CA ARG A 27 1.19 12.97 -9.18
C ARG A 27 0.33 11.88 -8.53
N GLU A 28 -0.91 11.75 -9.00
CA GLU A 28 -1.73 10.60 -8.63
C GLU A 28 -1.02 9.29 -9.01
N VAL A 29 -1.01 8.34 -8.08
CA VAL A 29 -0.34 7.06 -8.26
C VAL A 29 -1.08 5.92 -7.57
N ALA A 30 -1.17 4.81 -8.29
CA ALA A 30 -1.66 3.54 -7.78
C ALA A 30 -0.47 2.61 -7.51
N VAL A 31 -0.28 2.23 -6.25
CA VAL A 31 0.84 1.39 -5.80
C VAL A 31 0.32 0.01 -5.44
N PRO A 32 0.66 -1.04 -6.23
CA PRO A 32 0.33 -2.41 -5.87
C PRO A 32 0.99 -2.78 -4.54
N CYS A 33 0.22 -3.35 -3.63
CA CYS A 33 0.68 -3.65 -2.28
C CYS A 33 -0.07 -4.85 -1.70
N ARG A 34 0.42 -5.35 -0.56
CA ARG A 34 -0.37 -6.24 0.29
C ARG A 34 -0.69 -5.53 1.57
N ALA A 35 -1.92 -5.63 2.06
CA ALA A 35 -2.29 -5.03 3.33
C ALA A 35 -2.92 -6.03 4.29
N ARG A 36 -2.85 -5.74 5.58
CA ARG A 36 -3.63 -6.43 6.59
C ARG A 36 -4.08 -5.45 7.67
N ARG A 37 -5.13 -5.83 8.38
CA ARG A 37 -5.54 -5.14 9.60
C ARG A 37 -4.70 -5.60 10.78
N THR A 38 -4.29 -4.67 11.62
CA THR A 38 -3.73 -4.97 12.94
C THR A 38 -4.72 -4.51 14.01
N THR A 39 -4.95 -5.36 15.01
CA THR A 39 -5.80 -5.06 16.17
C THR A 39 -5.11 -5.50 17.45
N PRO A 40 -5.56 -5.01 18.63
CA PRO A 40 -5.05 -5.52 19.90
C PRO A 40 -5.21 -7.04 20.10
N ARG A 41 -6.16 -7.67 19.37
CA ARG A 41 -6.42 -9.12 19.43
C ARG A 41 -5.58 -9.94 18.44
N GLY A 42 -4.75 -9.28 17.62
CA GLY A 42 -3.89 -9.93 16.65
C GLY A 42 -3.99 -9.32 15.25
N TRP A 43 -3.39 -10.05 14.30
CA TRP A 43 -3.26 -9.65 12.90
C TRP A 43 -4.29 -10.36 12.01
N GLY A 44 -4.89 -9.62 11.08
CA GLY A 44 -5.67 -10.18 9.99
C GLY A 44 -4.78 -10.85 8.93
N ALA A 45 -5.43 -11.53 7.98
CA ALA A 45 -4.76 -12.05 6.80
C ALA A 45 -4.21 -10.92 5.93
N TRP A 46 -3.09 -11.18 5.25
CA TRP A 46 -2.58 -10.32 4.19
C TRP A 46 -3.41 -10.50 2.93
N VAL A 47 -3.88 -9.40 2.37
CA VAL A 47 -4.67 -9.35 1.14
C VAL A 47 -3.94 -8.55 0.07
N ASP A 48 -4.09 -8.97 -1.18
CA ASP A 48 -3.60 -8.20 -2.33
C ASP A 48 -4.50 -6.98 -2.57
N GLY A 49 -3.88 -5.87 -2.97
CA GLY A 49 -4.60 -4.65 -3.28
C GLY A 49 -3.72 -3.56 -3.85
N THR A 50 -4.28 -2.36 -3.89
CA THR A 50 -3.65 -1.17 -4.46
C THR A 50 -3.86 0.01 -3.53
N LEU A 51 -2.76 0.63 -3.11
CA LEU A 51 -2.81 1.91 -2.41
C LEU A 51 -2.87 3.02 -3.46
N ARG A 52 -3.99 3.74 -3.49
CA ARG A 52 -4.19 4.92 -4.32
C ARG A 52 -3.79 6.15 -3.51
N LEU A 53 -2.83 6.91 -4.04
CA LEU A 53 -2.45 8.21 -3.53
C LEU A 53 -2.89 9.27 -4.55
N PRO A 54 -3.77 10.21 -4.17
CA PRO A 54 -4.17 11.32 -5.04
C PRO A 54 -2.99 12.26 -5.30
N GLY A 55 -3.05 13.14 -6.29
CA GLY A 55 -2.04 14.19 -6.47
C GLY A 55 -1.94 15.11 -5.25
N ASP A 56 -0.82 15.82 -5.09
CA ASP A 56 -0.63 16.73 -3.93
C ASP A 56 -1.55 17.94 -3.94
N HIS A 57 -2.12 18.27 -5.10
CA HIS A 57 -3.11 19.34 -5.26
C HIS A 57 -4.52 18.82 -5.49
N ASP A 58 -4.70 17.50 -5.55
CA ASP A 58 -6.00 16.87 -5.64
C ASP A 58 -6.49 16.71 -4.19
N GLY A 59 -7.52 17.44 -3.78
CA GLY A 59 -8.08 17.35 -2.42
C GLY A 59 -8.75 16.01 -2.06
N GLY A 60 -8.37 14.93 -2.75
CA GLY A 60 -8.81 13.57 -2.48
C GLY A 60 -8.04 12.94 -1.32
N GLU A 61 -8.60 11.86 -0.80
CA GLU A 61 -7.99 11.06 0.26
C GLU A 61 -7.20 9.88 -0.32
N ALA A 62 -6.15 9.47 0.40
CA ALA A 62 -5.50 8.20 0.10
C ALA A 62 -6.48 7.06 0.38
N ALA A 63 -6.48 6.02 -0.45
CA ALA A 63 -7.41 4.91 -0.30
C ALA A 63 -6.76 3.58 -0.62
N PHE A 64 -7.08 2.57 0.16
CA PHE A 64 -6.72 1.19 -0.12
C PHE A 64 -7.83 0.50 -0.90
N LEU A 65 -7.51 0.05 -2.10
CA LEU A 65 -8.38 -0.71 -2.99
C LEU A 65 -8.05 -2.19 -2.81
N VAL A 66 -9.05 -3.00 -2.51
CA VAL A 66 -8.91 -4.45 -2.41
C VAL A 66 -9.40 -5.09 -3.69
N ASP A 67 -8.70 -6.14 -4.14
CA ASP A 67 -9.09 -6.88 -5.33
C ASP A 67 -10.32 -7.77 -5.05
N ASP A 68 -10.43 -8.34 -3.84
CA ASP A 68 -11.60 -9.05 -3.34
C ASP A 68 -12.07 -8.44 -2.00
N PRO A 69 -13.25 -7.79 -1.95
CA PRO A 69 -13.81 -7.22 -0.71
C PRO A 69 -14.19 -8.27 0.34
N SER A 70 -14.35 -9.54 -0.03
CA SER A 70 -14.77 -10.62 0.87
C SER A 70 -13.63 -11.21 1.69
N ASP A 71 -12.37 -11.06 1.23
CA ASP A 71 -11.16 -11.52 1.91
C ASP A 71 -10.77 -10.68 3.14
N VAL A 72 -11.60 -9.70 3.49
CA VAL A 72 -11.12 -8.50 4.16
C VAL A 72 -11.80 -8.31 5.52
N ALA A 73 -11.05 -8.61 6.59
CA ALA A 73 -11.34 -8.14 7.95
C ALA A 73 -11.14 -6.61 8.15
N LEU A 74 -10.85 -5.87 7.07
CA LEU A 74 -10.98 -4.39 7.01
C LEU A 74 -12.44 -3.96 6.82
N VAL A 75 -13.30 -4.82 6.26
CA VAL A 75 -14.74 -4.59 6.02
C VAL A 75 -15.54 -5.09 7.21
N THR A 76 -15.18 -4.66 8.42
CA THR A 76 -16.03 -4.95 9.58
C THR A 76 -17.18 -3.94 9.60
N ARG A 77 -18.31 -4.32 9.01
CA ARG A 77 -19.65 -3.71 9.12
C ARG A 77 -20.00 -2.43 8.33
N GLN A 78 -19.09 -1.76 7.64
CA GLN A 78 -19.42 -0.53 6.90
C GLN A 78 -18.67 -0.43 5.56
N GLY A 79 -19.38 -0.73 4.47
CA GLY A 79 -19.18 -0.07 3.17
C GLY A 79 -18.11 -0.66 2.25
N GLU A 80 -18.43 -0.59 0.96
CA GLU A 80 -17.69 -1.08 -0.20
C GLU A 80 -16.23 -0.63 -0.26
N ALA A 81 -15.38 -1.42 -0.92
CA ALA A 81 -14.09 -0.91 -1.40
C ALA A 81 -14.35 0.28 -2.35
N PRO A 82 -13.64 1.42 -2.26
CA PRO A 82 -12.36 1.68 -1.57
C PRO A 82 -12.42 1.85 -0.05
N VAL A 83 -11.34 1.48 0.63
CA VAL A 83 -11.10 1.81 2.05
C VAL A 83 -10.33 3.13 2.16
N ALA A 84 -11.03 4.23 2.42
CA ALA A 84 -10.41 5.56 2.59
C ALA A 84 -9.50 5.63 3.84
N LEU A 85 -8.34 6.26 3.73
CA LEU A 85 -7.42 6.52 4.82
C LEU A 85 -7.69 7.93 5.35
N GLU A 86 -8.70 8.03 6.21
CA GLU A 86 -9.12 9.29 6.83
C GLU A 86 -8.03 9.82 7.78
N PRO A 87 -7.69 11.13 7.71
CA PRO A 87 -6.82 11.78 8.68
C PRO A 87 -7.40 11.77 10.12
N PRO A 88 -6.55 11.91 11.16
CA PRO A 88 -5.09 12.01 11.09
C PRO A 88 -4.44 10.66 10.73
N LEU A 89 -3.33 10.72 10.01
CA LEU A 89 -2.54 9.56 9.61
C LEU A 89 -1.20 9.55 10.36
N GLU A 90 -1.04 8.61 11.27
CA GLU A 90 0.27 8.27 11.82
C GLU A 90 0.91 7.18 10.96
N VAL A 91 2.09 7.45 10.41
CA VAL A 91 2.76 6.57 9.46
C VAL A 91 4.14 6.20 9.99
N GLU A 92 4.34 4.91 10.22
CA GLU A 92 5.63 4.35 10.61
C GLU A 92 6.13 3.37 9.55
N VAL A 93 7.45 3.31 9.36
CA VAL A 93 8.08 2.31 8.50
C VAL A 93 8.75 1.26 9.36
N ARG A 94 8.47 -0.02 9.11
CA ARG A 94 9.20 -1.13 9.71
C ARG A 94 9.76 -2.09 8.65
N PRO A 95 10.89 -2.75 8.93
CA PRO A 95 11.37 -3.81 8.07
C PRO A 95 10.48 -5.05 8.15
N VAL A 96 10.60 -5.92 7.15
CA VAL A 96 10.09 -7.29 7.18
C VAL A 96 10.73 -8.04 8.35
N ARG A 97 9.90 -8.65 9.21
CA ARG A 97 10.36 -9.41 10.39
C ARG A 97 10.27 -10.91 10.17
N TYR A 98 9.32 -11.35 9.36
CA TYR A 98 9.03 -12.76 9.14
C TYR A 98 9.13 -13.11 7.66
N LYS A 99 9.55 -14.35 7.36
CA LYS A 99 9.57 -14.85 5.97
C LYS A 99 8.20 -14.79 5.29
N ALA A 100 7.13 -14.90 6.06
CA ALA A 100 5.75 -14.75 5.56
C ALA A 100 5.42 -13.32 5.10
N GLU A 101 6.23 -12.31 5.47
CA GLU A 101 6.04 -10.90 5.12
C GLU A 101 6.90 -10.46 3.91
N SER A 102 7.89 -11.26 3.50
CA SER A 102 8.79 -10.96 2.37
C SER A 102 8.13 -11.16 0.99
N PHE A 103 6.95 -10.58 0.79
CA PHE A 103 6.19 -10.67 -0.46
C PHE A 103 6.94 -10.09 -1.66
N TYR A 104 7.72 -9.04 -1.44
CA TYR A 104 8.46 -8.32 -2.48
C TYR A 104 9.98 -8.54 -2.41
N GLY A 105 10.45 -9.47 -1.57
CA GLY A 105 11.88 -9.69 -1.31
C GLY A 105 12.30 -9.28 0.09
N GLY A 106 13.61 -9.40 0.38
CA GLY A 106 14.19 -9.06 1.69
C GLY A 106 14.40 -7.56 1.91
N ASP A 107 14.35 -6.77 0.84
CA ASP A 107 14.40 -5.30 0.85
C ASP A 107 13.01 -4.65 0.94
N ALA A 108 11.94 -5.45 1.00
CA ALA A 108 10.59 -4.96 1.19
C ALA A 108 10.44 -4.26 2.55
N GLY A 109 9.58 -3.25 2.58
CA GLY A 109 9.20 -2.55 3.81
C GLY A 109 7.71 -2.65 4.07
N ILE A 110 7.33 -2.50 5.33
CA ILE A 110 5.95 -2.47 5.78
C ILE A 110 5.67 -1.09 6.37
N LEU A 111 4.70 -0.40 5.80
CA LEU A 111 4.12 0.80 6.40
C LEU A 111 3.10 0.38 7.44
N VAL A 112 3.17 0.97 8.63
CA VAL A 112 2.13 0.89 9.65
C VAL A 112 1.39 2.23 9.59
N VAL A 113 0.17 2.20 9.06
CA VAL A 113 -0.69 3.38 8.93
C VAL A 113 -1.77 3.28 10.00
N THR A 114 -1.73 4.18 10.96
CA THR A 114 -2.75 4.30 11.99
C THR A 114 -3.62 5.50 11.71
N THR A 115 -4.93 5.26 11.66
CA THR A 115 -5.98 6.28 11.65
C THR A 115 -6.72 6.26 12.98
N ALA A 116 -7.57 7.24 13.24
CA ALA A 116 -8.41 7.28 14.45
C ALA A 116 -9.25 6.00 14.69
N ARG A 117 -9.51 5.21 13.64
CA ARG A 117 -10.40 4.04 13.71
C ARG A 117 -9.69 2.70 13.54
N ARG A 118 -8.46 2.69 13.04
CA ARG A 118 -7.78 1.44 12.65
C ARG A 118 -6.28 1.60 12.48
N THR A 119 -5.58 0.48 12.62
CA THR A 119 -4.19 0.33 12.19
C THR A 119 -4.12 -0.68 11.05
N LEU A 120 -3.43 -0.28 9.99
CA LEU A 120 -3.18 -1.06 8.78
C LEU A 120 -1.70 -1.28 8.62
N GLU A 121 -1.33 -2.49 8.23
CA GLU A 121 0.02 -2.76 7.76
C GLU A 121 -0.02 -2.93 6.24
N VAL A 122 0.85 -2.22 5.52
CA VAL A 122 0.91 -2.21 4.06
C VAL A 122 2.33 -2.57 3.62
N ALA A 123 2.50 -3.75 3.06
CA ALA A 123 3.75 -4.21 2.48
C ALA A 123 3.94 -3.63 1.07
N LEU A 124 5.13 -3.08 0.83
CA LEU A 124 5.53 -2.44 -0.41
C LEU A 124 6.89 -2.95 -0.90
N HIS A 125 7.18 -2.73 -2.18
CA HIS A 125 8.53 -2.92 -2.70
C HIS A 125 9.46 -1.88 -2.06
N GLY A 126 10.71 -2.26 -1.72
CA GLY A 126 11.65 -1.41 -0.99
C GLY A 126 11.77 0.03 -1.53
N ASP A 127 12.02 0.17 -2.82
CA ASP A 127 12.12 1.47 -3.51
C ASP A 127 10.87 2.38 -3.41
N GLU A 128 9.70 1.83 -3.06
CA GLU A 128 8.43 2.54 -2.98
C GLU A 128 8.04 2.91 -1.54
N VAL A 129 8.71 2.32 -0.53
CA VAL A 129 8.34 2.47 0.90
C VAL A 129 8.47 3.92 1.35
N GLU A 130 9.66 4.51 1.23
CA GLU A 130 9.95 5.86 1.73
C GLU A 130 9.13 6.94 1.01
N PRO A 131 9.03 6.95 -0.34
CA PRO A 131 8.22 7.95 -1.02
C PRO A 131 6.73 7.85 -0.68
N VAL A 132 6.20 6.64 -0.49
CA VAL A 132 4.79 6.46 -0.09
C VAL A 132 4.57 6.90 1.35
N ALA A 133 5.47 6.53 2.27
CA ALA A 133 5.38 6.93 3.68
C ALA A 133 5.31 8.46 3.82
N ARG A 134 6.22 9.16 3.13
CA ARG A 134 6.25 10.63 3.11
C ARG A 134 4.94 11.22 2.60
N ARG A 135 4.42 10.75 1.47
CA ARG A 135 3.16 11.29 0.91
C ARG A 135 1.94 11.04 1.77
N LEU A 136 1.92 9.94 2.52
CA LEU A 136 0.86 9.67 3.50
C LEU A 136 1.01 10.56 4.74
N ALA A 137 2.24 10.75 5.23
CA ALA A 137 2.51 11.63 6.37
C ALA A 137 2.14 13.09 6.09
N ASP A 138 2.39 13.59 4.87
CA ASP A 138 2.01 14.94 4.43
C ASP A 138 0.47 15.15 4.35
N ARG A 139 -0.33 14.09 4.53
CA ARG A 139 -1.81 14.11 4.48
C ARG A 139 -2.48 13.90 5.84
N GLY A 140 -1.72 13.60 6.90
CA GLY A 140 -2.20 13.49 8.28
C GLY A 140 -2.28 14.83 8.97
#